data_AF-A0A2S4ULK6-F1
#
_entry.id   AF-A0A2S4ULK6-F1
#
_cell.length_a   1.000
_cell.length_b   1.000
_cell.length_c   1.000
_cell.angle_alpha   90.00
_cell.angle_beta   90.00
_cell.angle_gamma   90.00
#
_symmetry.space_group_name_H-M   'P 1'
#
loop_
_entity.id
_entity.type
_entity.pdbx_description
1 polymer ?
#
loop_
_entity_poly.entity_id
_entity_poly.type
_entity_poly.pdbx_seq_one_letter_code
_entity_poly.pdbx_strand_id
1 'polypeptide(L)'
;MKDPKAFDFEVTYKTSSDFPIPYAYGFIDFRKASLAFEARRQDKIAAAFISNCGPLNNRTQILRNLIDLLPGQIDSFGYCLNNANSDQVIQQFDLNPLIDVLSALEAGSIPIHLGQTPEQFEKFKPSTNSTLNVADFKTVEALADRIKQIANDRVLYESMLAWKKEQFPERFEEILGYGKLHEACRIAKRMEKPSRTQPGAIRFILSTTEYNHGITPTAEFQRAANRKFSVRTTEVLVATQLLQSVLRKFLFSK
;
A
#
# COMPACT_ATOMS: atom_id res chain seq x y z
N MET A 1 15.55 21.11 0.31
CA MET A 1 14.07 21.13 0.31
C MET A 1 13.62 22.26 -0.62
N LYS A 2 13.16 21.95 -1.84
CA LYS A 2 12.77 22.96 -2.85
C LYS A 2 11.45 23.63 -2.47
N ASP A 3 11.37 24.93 -2.74
CA ASP A 3 10.31 25.87 -2.34
C ASP A 3 8.87 25.30 -2.52
N PRO A 4 8.07 25.17 -1.45
CA PRO A 4 6.68 24.71 -1.53
C PRO A 4 5.78 25.61 -2.39
N LYS A 5 6.21 26.83 -2.77
CA LYS A 5 5.49 27.71 -3.70
C LYS A 5 5.67 27.35 -5.19
N ALA A 6 6.47 26.34 -5.52
CA ALA A 6 6.72 25.95 -6.92
C ALA A 6 5.60 25.10 -7.55
N PHE A 7 4.56 24.73 -6.79
CA PHE A 7 3.49 23.84 -7.23
C PHE A 7 2.11 24.34 -6.79
N ASP A 8 1.12 24.21 -7.67
CA ASP A 8 -0.27 24.61 -7.41
C ASP A 8 -1.11 23.50 -6.77
N PHE A 9 -0.69 22.23 -6.95
CA PHE A 9 -1.41 21.07 -6.44
C PHE A 9 -0.48 19.95 -5.99
N GLU A 10 -0.90 19.23 -4.96
CA GLU A 10 -0.24 18.05 -4.43
C GLU A 10 -1.06 16.77 -4.68
N VAL A 11 -0.40 15.73 -5.18
CA VAL A 11 -0.97 14.40 -5.40
C VAL A 11 -0.18 13.41 -4.54
N THR A 12 -0.76 12.95 -3.43
CA THR A 12 -0.09 12.04 -2.47
C THR A 12 -1.07 11.05 -1.83
N TYR A 13 -0.56 10.09 -1.06
CA TYR A 13 -1.40 9.18 -0.26
C TYR A 13 -2.13 9.86 0.92
N LYS A 14 -1.76 11.09 1.28
CA LYS A 14 -2.39 11.82 2.39
C LYS A 14 -3.77 12.30 1.95
N THR A 15 -4.77 12.08 2.80
CA THR A 15 -6.13 12.62 2.57
C THR A 15 -6.19 14.15 2.62
N SER A 16 -5.12 14.81 3.10
CA SER A 16 -4.99 16.28 3.10
C SER A 16 -4.45 16.86 1.80
N SER A 17 -4.05 16.02 0.82
CA SER A 17 -3.56 16.51 -0.47
C SER A 17 -4.71 16.94 -1.39
N ASP A 18 -4.43 17.71 -2.44
CA ASP A 18 -5.47 18.15 -3.40
C ASP A 18 -6.10 16.96 -4.15
N PHE A 19 -5.29 15.93 -4.42
CA PHE A 19 -5.73 14.69 -5.04
C PHE A 19 -5.19 13.47 -4.26
N PRO A 20 -5.91 13.03 -3.20
CA PRO A 20 -5.49 11.87 -2.43
C PRO A 20 -5.51 10.57 -3.24
N ILE A 21 -4.45 9.78 -3.12
CA ILE A 21 -4.30 8.41 -3.66
C ILE A 21 -4.05 7.44 -2.48
N PRO A 22 -5.10 7.12 -1.69
CA PRO A 22 -4.95 6.33 -0.46
C PRO A 22 -4.72 4.83 -0.70
N TYR A 23 -4.34 4.42 -1.91
CA TYR A 23 -4.25 3.03 -2.38
C TYR A 23 -5.56 2.22 -2.32
N ALA A 24 -6.70 2.88 -2.10
CA ALA A 24 -8.02 2.26 -2.07
C ALA A 24 -8.60 2.09 -3.47
N TYR A 25 -7.91 1.38 -4.35
CA TYR A 25 -8.29 1.25 -5.76
C TYR A 25 -9.64 0.54 -5.94
N GLY A 26 -10.41 0.93 -6.96
CA GLY A 26 -11.74 0.37 -7.21
C GLY A 26 -11.78 -1.12 -7.59
N PHE A 27 -10.62 -1.76 -7.81
CA PHE A 27 -10.53 -3.20 -8.03
C PHE A 27 -10.46 -4.02 -6.73
N ILE A 28 -10.28 -3.38 -5.57
CA ILE A 28 -10.21 -4.06 -4.27
C ILE A 28 -11.63 -4.35 -3.78
N ASP A 29 -11.95 -5.62 -3.57
CA ASP A 29 -13.24 -6.06 -3.03
C ASP A 29 -13.14 -6.42 -1.54
N PHE A 30 -13.39 -5.44 -0.68
CA PHE A 30 -13.39 -5.65 0.77
C PHE A 30 -14.48 -6.62 1.26
N ARG A 31 -15.49 -6.93 0.44
CA ARG A 31 -16.54 -7.93 0.71
C ARG A 31 -16.17 -9.34 0.25
N LYS A 32 -15.03 -9.50 -0.43
CA LYS A 32 -14.46 -10.81 -0.77
C LYS A 32 -14.39 -11.67 0.48
N ALA A 33 -14.97 -12.87 0.39
CA ALA A 33 -15.01 -13.81 1.48
C ALA A 33 -13.60 -14.21 1.89
N SER A 34 -13.32 -14.19 3.20
CA SER A 34 -12.08 -14.73 3.75
C SER A 34 -12.12 -16.26 3.73
N LEU A 35 -10.94 -16.89 3.69
CA LEU A 35 -10.82 -18.33 3.90
C LEU A 35 -11.32 -18.70 5.31
N ALA A 36 -11.90 -19.90 5.44
CA ALA A 36 -12.21 -20.48 6.74
C ALA A 36 -10.93 -20.62 7.58
N PHE A 37 -11.05 -20.50 8.90
CA PHE A 37 -9.90 -20.45 9.81
C PHE A 37 -8.94 -21.65 9.62
N GLU A 38 -9.51 -22.84 9.42
CA GLU A 38 -8.82 -24.11 9.25
C GLU A 38 -8.19 -24.30 7.86
N ALA A 39 -8.70 -23.58 6.85
CA ALA A 39 -8.19 -23.63 5.48
C ALA A 39 -6.96 -22.74 5.28
N ARG A 40 -6.61 -21.92 6.26
CA ARG A 40 -5.40 -21.10 6.24
C ARG A 40 -4.17 -21.97 6.49
N ARG A 41 -3.00 -21.49 6.05
CA ARG A 41 -1.72 -22.06 6.48
C ARG A 41 -1.61 -21.98 8.00
N GLN A 42 -1.23 -23.09 8.62
CA GLN A 42 -1.03 -23.20 10.07
C GLN A 42 0.46 -23.20 10.44
N ASP A 43 1.34 -23.49 9.49
CA ASP A 43 2.79 -23.51 9.67
C ASP A 43 3.41 -22.11 9.67
N LYS A 44 2.75 -21.15 9.00
CA LYS A 44 3.15 -19.74 8.96
C LYS A 44 2.01 -18.87 9.43
N ILE A 45 2.31 -18.01 10.39
CA ILE A 45 1.32 -17.15 11.06
C ILE A 45 1.38 -15.70 10.60
N ALA A 46 2.45 -15.31 9.91
CA ALA A 46 2.60 -13.98 9.33
C ALA A 46 3.47 -14.03 8.07
N ALA A 47 3.25 -13.07 7.18
CA ALA A 47 4.07 -12.85 6.00
C ALA A 47 4.37 -11.36 5.82
N ALA A 48 5.57 -11.05 5.34
CA ALA A 48 6.01 -9.72 4.97
C ALA A 48 6.42 -9.70 3.49
N PHE A 49 6.05 -8.66 2.75
CA PHE A 49 6.41 -8.48 1.34
C PHE A 49 7.13 -7.14 1.19
N ILE A 50 8.47 -7.16 1.15
CA ILE A 50 9.25 -5.94 1.32
C ILE A 50 10.45 -5.91 0.37
N SER A 51 10.49 -4.88 -0.48
CA SER A 51 11.59 -4.66 -1.43
C SER A 51 12.48 -3.46 -1.10
N ASN A 52 11.98 -2.46 -0.36
CA ASN A 52 12.81 -1.34 0.09
C ASN A 52 13.44 -1.67 1.45
N CYS A 53 14.74 -1.97 1.51
CA CYS A 53 15.41 -2.39 2.75
C CYS A 53 16.07 -1.27 3.55
N GLY A 54 16.06 -0.04 3.05
CA GLY A 54 16.54 1.16 3.76
C GLY A 54 15.40 2.09 4.19
N PRO A 55 14.43 1.63 5.01
CA PRO A 55 13.37 2.51 5.49
C PRO A 55 13.94 3.58 6.43
N LEU A 56 13.29 4.75 6.48
CA LEU A 56 13.58 5.80 7.47
C LEU A 56 13.03 5.49 8.87
N ASN A 57 12.43 4.30 9.06
CA ASN A 57 11.86 3.84 10.32
C ASN A 57 12.44 2.46 10.69
N ASN A 58 12.06 1.95 11.86
CA ASN A 58 12.61 0.71 12.39
C ASN A 58 11.98 -0.58 11.81
N ARG A 59 11.24 -0.51 10.68
CA ARG A 59 10.48 -1.65 10.12
C ARG A 59 11.34 -2.90 9.92
N THR A 60 12.53 -2.75 9.34
CA THR A 60 13.42 -3.90 9.08
C THR A 60 13.93 -4.54 10.38
N GLN A 61 14.22 -3.74 11.41
CA GLN A 61 14.66 -4.26 12.71
C GLN A 61 13.52 -4.96 13.45
N ILE A 62 12.31 -4.38 13.44
CA ILE A 62 11.12 -5.00 14.05
C ILE A 62 10.83 -6.35 13.39
N LEU A 63 10.86 -6.43 12.06
CA LEU A 63 10.63 -7.69 11.35
C LEU A 63 11.68 -8.74 11.71
N ARG A 64 12.96 -8.35 11.80
CA ARG A 64 14.03 -9.27 12.24
C ARG A 64 13.76 -9.82 13.64
N ASN A 65 13.47 -8.94 14.60
CA ASN A 65 13.14 -9.36 15.97
C ASN A 65 11.92 -10.29 16.01
N LEU A 66 10.87 -10.01 15.22
CA LEU A 66 9.71 -10.89 15.13
C LEU A 66 10.07 -12.28 14.58
N ILE A 67 10.91 -12.36 13.55
CA ILE A 67 11.38 -13.64 12.99
C ILE A 67 12.19 -14.42 14.05
N ASP A 68 13.05 -13.74 14.81
CA ASP A 68 13.86 -14.36 15.84
C ASP A 68 12.99 -14.88 17.01
N LEU A 69 11.94 -14.13 17.38
CA LEU A 69 10.99 -14.50 18.44
C LEU A 69 9.99 -15.60 18.02
N LEU A 70 9.72 -15.72 16.72
CA LEU A 70 8.76 -16.67 16.14
C LEU A 70 9.45 -17.54 15.08
N PRO A 71 10.46 -18.34 15.48
CA PRO A 71 11.33 -19.04 14.56
C PRO A 71 10.54 -19.99 13.65
N GLY A 72 10.80 -19.88 12.34
CA GLY A 72 10.15 -20.71 11.32
C GLY A 72 8.71 -20.34 10.97
N GLN A 73 8.06 -19.43 11.71
CA GLN A 73 6.63 -19.13 11.55
C GLN A 73 6.32 -17.86 10.73
N ILE A 74 7.33 -17.06 10.40
CA ILE A 74 7.17 -15.82 9.62
C ILE A 74 7.95 -15.94 8.31
N ASP A 75 7.23 -15.74 7.20
CA ASP A 75 7.84 -15.63 5.87
C ASP A 75 8.09 -14.15 5.53
N SER A 76 9.25 -13.86 4.96
CA SER A 76 9.65 -12.56 4.45
C SER A 76 10.03 -12.71 2.98
N PHE A 77 9.17 -12.21 2.11
CA PHE A 77 9.31 -12.17 0.66
C PHE A 77 9.85 -10.81 0.20
N GLY A 78 10.40 -10.77 -1.02
CA GLY A 78 11.03 -9.59 -1.60
C GLY A 78 12.53 -9.54 -1.31
N TYR A 79 13.12 -8.35 -1.30
CA TYR A 79 14.57 -8.20 -1.13
C TYR A 79 15.01 -8.18 0.35
N CYS A 80 14.11 -7.86 1.28
CA CYS A 80 14.50 -7.65 2.67
C CYS A 80 14.32 -8.92 3.49
N LEU A 81 15.40 -9.32 4.18
CA LEU A 81 15.55 -10.57 4.95
C LEU A 81 15.39 -11.85 4.13
N ASN A 82 14.42 -11.91 3.22
CA ASN A 82 14.25 -12.87 2.13
C ASN A 82 14.46 -14.34 2.57
N ASN A 83 13.69 -14.77 3.57
CA ASN A 83 13.80 -16.11 4.15
C ASN A 83 12.84 -17.12 3.49
N ALA A 84 12.04 -16.71 2.52
CA ALA A 84 11.06 -17.53 1.81
C ALA A 84 10.94 -17.12 0.34
N ASN A 85 10.62 -18.07 -0.54
CA ASN A 85 10.45 -17.82 -1.97
C ASN A 85 8.98 -17.55 -2.32
N SER A 86 8.72 -16.39 -2.94
CA SER A 86 7.38 -15.93 -3.31
C SER A 86 6.75 -16.71 -4.47
N ASP A 87 7.53 -17.34 -5.33
CA ASP A 87 7.03 -18.00 -6.56
C ASP A 87 6.01 -19.10 -6.23
N GLN A 88 6.23 -19.82 -5.14
CA GLN A 88 5.32 -20.87 -4.66
C GLN A 88 4.02 -20.29 -4.10
N VAL A 89 4.08 -19.11 -3.48
CA VAL A 89 2.94 -18.48 -2.80
C VAL A 89 2.09 -17.66 -3.78
N ILE A 90 2.72 -16.93 -4.72
CA ILE A 90 2.03 -16.13 -5.72
C ILE A 90 1.15 -17.02 -6.61
N GLN A 91 1.68 -18.15 -7.06
CA GLN A 91 0.94 -19.11 -7.90
C GLN A 91 -0.23 -19.77 -7.14
N GLN A 92 -0.06 -19.99 -5.84
CA GLN A 92 -1.07 -20.67 -5.01
C GLN A 92 -2.22 -19.75 -4.59
N PHE A 93 -1.97 -18.44 -4.43
CA PHE A 93 -2.91 -17.51 -3.81
C PHE A 93 -3.37 -16.35 -4.70
N ASP A 94 -2.92 -16.28 -5.96
CA ASP A 94 -3.28 -15.24 -6.94
C ASP A 94 -3.19 -13.82 -6.35
N LEU A 95 -2.12 -13.58 -5.59
CA LEU A 95 -1.93 -12.33 -4.87
C LEU A 95 -1.50 -11.24 -5.86
N ASN A 96 -2.15 -10.08 -5.79
CA ASN A 96 -1.68 -8.88 -6.48
C ASN A 96 -0.29 -8.50 -5.94
N PRO A 97 0.72 -8.25 -6.80
CA PRO A 97 2.10 -7.93 -6.38
C PRO A 97 2.22 -6.65 -5.54
N LEU A 98 1.18 -5.80 -5.51
CA LEU A 98 1.09 -4.66 -4.59
C LEU A 98 0.42 -5.11 -3.29
N ILE A 99 1.22 -5.54 -2.31
CA ILE A 99 0.70 -5.88 -0.98
C ILE A 99 0.86 -4.68 -0.06
N ASP A 100 -0.26 -4.00 0.16
CA ASP A 100 -0.42 -2.95 1.15
C ASP A 100 -1.46 -3.36 2.21
N VAL A 101 -1.75 -2.45 3.15
CA VAL A 101 -2.74 -2.68 4.22
C VAL A 101 -4.09 -3.08 3.65
N LEU A 102 -4.53 -2.43 2.58
CA LEU A 102 -5.87 -2.62 2.01
C LEU A 102 -5.98 -3.97 1.30
N SER A 103 -4.94 -4.37 0.60
CA SER A 103 -4.83 -5.68 -0.05
C SER A 103 -4.81 -6.82 0.99
N ALA A 104 -4.13 -6.61 2.13
CA ALA A 104 -4.16 -7.56 3.24
C ALA A 104 -5.56 -7.68 3.88
N LEU A 105 -6.28 -6.57 4.04
CA LEU A 105 -7.67 -6.57 4.54
C LEU A 105 -8.62 -7.27 3.56
N GLU A 106 -8.48 -7.02 2.26
CA GLU A 106 -9.24 -7.71 1.20
C GLU A 106 -9.07 -9.22 1.31
N ALA A 107 -7.83 -9.69 1.40
CA ALA A 107 -7.49 -11.10 1.52
C ALA A 107 -8.01 -11.77 2.81
N GLY A 108 -8.55 -10.99 3.75
CA GLY A 108 -8.99 -11.50 5.05
C GLY A 108 -7.82 -11.82 5.98
N SER A 109 -6.71 -11.12 5.81
CA SER A 109 -5.57 -11.10 6.74
C SER A 109 -5.66 -9.92 7.68
N ILE A 110 -4.87 -9.93 8.76
CA ILE A 110 -4.80 -8.84 9.75
C ILE A 110 -3.49 -8.07 9.51
N PRO A 111 -3.54 -6.84 8.94
CA PRO A 111 -2.35 -6.05 8.69
C PRO A 111 -1.63 -5.67 9.99
N ILE A 112 -0.30 -5.80 9.98
CA ILE A 112 0.60 -5.24 10.99
C ILE A 112 1.28 -4.02 10.38
N HIS A 113 1.06 -2.83 10.93
CA HIS A 113 1.53 -1.58 10.34
C HIS A 113 2.40 -0.75 11.28
N LEU A 114 3.23 0.12 10.68
CA LEU A 114 4.14 1.03 11.36
C LEU A 114 4.19 2.37 10.61
N GLY A 115 4.34 3.47 11.36
CA GLY A 115 4.75 4.78 10.82
C GLY A 115 3.66 5.84 10.74
N GLN A 116 2.38 5.47 10.88
CA GLN A 116 1.28 6.42 11.07
C GLN A 116 0.80 6.40 12.53
N THR A 117 0.35 7.54 13.04
CA THR A 117 -0.30 7.57 14.36
C THR A 117 -1.61 6.79 14.32
N PRO A 118 -2.12 6.27 15.46
CA PRO A 118 -3.42 5.61 15.51
C PRO A 118 -4.53 6.46 14.88
N GLU A 119 -4.56 7.76 15.18
CA GLU A 119 -5.54 8.71 14.64
C GLU A 119 -5.45 8.86 13.11
N GLN A 120 -4.24 9.02 12.58
CA GLN A 120 -4.02 9.14 11.14
C GLN A 120 -4.43 7.88 10.39
N PHE A 121 -4.16 6.72 10.99
CA PHE A 121 -4.42 5.45 10.36
C PHE A 121 -5.87 4.99 10.50
N GLU A 122 -6.61 5.51 11.49
CA GLU A 122 -7.96 5.04 11.81
C GLU A 122 -8.87 5.07 10.57
N LYS A 123 -8.90 6.16 9.80
CA LYS A 123 -9.69 6.25 8.56
C LYS A 123 -9.44 5.14 7.52
N PHE A 124 -8.26 4.51 7.53
CA PHE A 124 -7.90 3.42 6.60
C PHE A 124 -8.30 2.03 7.11
N LYS A 125 -8.96 1.95 8.28
CA LYS A 125 -9.38 0.69 8.88
C LYS A 125 -10.91 0.51 8.79
N PRO A 126 -11.42 -0.64 8.34
CA PRO A 126 -12.85 -0.92 8.39
C PRO A 126 -13.39 -1.09 9.82
N SER A 127 -12.54 -1.44 10.79
CA SER A 127 -12.88 -1.53 12.21
C SER A 127 -11.67 -1.22 13.09
N THR A 128 -11.88 -0.81 14.34
CA THR A 128 -10.79 -0.53 15.29
C THR A 128 -9.88 -1.73 15.52
N ASN A 129 -10.43 -2.95 15.44
CA ASN A 129 -9.72 -4.20 15.69
C ASN A 129 -9.27 -4.93 14.41
N SER A 130 -9.37 -4.32 13.22
CA SER A 130 -9.03 -5.00 11.95
C SER A 130 -7.53 -5.04 11.65
N THR A 131 -6.69 -4.35 12.44
CA THR A 131 -5.24 -4.23 12.22
C THR A 131 -4.49 -4.24 13.55
N LEU A 132 -3.18 -4.47 13.50
CA LEU A 132 -2.26 -4.27 14.62
C LEU A 132 -1.32 -3.10 14.31
N ASN A 133 -1.31 -2.08 15.16
CA ASN A 133 -0.31 -1.01 15.08
C ASN A 133 0.88 -1.37 15.97
N VAL A 134 2.09 -1.41 15.41
CA VAL A 134 3.29 -1.70 16.20
C VAL A 134 3.48 -0.69 17.35
N ALA A 135 3.04 0.57 17.16
CA ALA A 135 3.15 1.61 18.17
C ALA A 135 2.27 1.38 19.41
N ASP A 136 1.27 0.49 19.34
CA ASP A 136 0.39 0.19 20.47
C ASP A 136 1.04 -0.80 21.46
N PHE A 137 2.18 -1.39 21.10
CA PHE A 137 2.91 -2.37 21.92
C PHE A 137 4.14 -1.74 22.55
N LYS A 138 4.35 -1.99 23.85
CA LYS A 138 5.54 -1.52 24.57
C LYS A 138 6.83 -2.15 24.07
N THR A 139 6.77 -3.40 23.60
CA THR A 139 7.92 -4.16 23.12
C THR A 139 7.54 -5.05 21.92
N VAL A 140 8.55 -5.53 21.18
CA VAL A 140 8.33 -6.41 20.03
C VAL A 140 7.88 -7.81 20.48
N GLU A 141 8.29 -8.23 21.67
CA GLU A 141 7.85 -9.48 22.32
C GLU A 141 6.34 -9.46 22.57
N ALA A 142 5.80 -8.37 23.10
CA ALA A 142 4.36 -8.23 23.31
C ALA A 142 3.58 -8.28 21.98
N LEU A 143 4.15 -7.73 20.91
CA LEU A 143 3.59 -7.86 19.56
C LEU A 143 3.65 -9.31 19.06
N ALA A 144 4.79 -10.00 19.24
CA ALA A 144 4.95 -11.40 18.86
C ALA A 144 3.95 -12.31 19.58
N ASP A 145 3.77 -12.11 20.89
CA ASP A 145 2.79 -12.83 21.70
C ASP A 145 1.36 -12.60 21.20
N ARG A 146 1.03 -11.35 20.83
CA ARG A 146 -0.28 -11.03 20.29
C ARG A 146 -0.52 -11.67 18.92
N ILE A 147 0.47 -11.66 18.03
CA ILE A 147 0.41 -12.34 16.72
C ILE A 147 0.17 -13.84 16.93
N LYS A 148 0.94 -14.45 17.83
CA LYS A 148 0.81 -15.87 18.15
C LYS A 148 -0.56 -16.20 18.76
N GLN A 149 -1.08 -15.36 19.65
CA GLN A 149 -2.41 -15.52 20.23
C GLN A 149 -3.49 -15.50 19.13
N ILE A 150 -3.47 -14.48 18.26
CA ILE A 150 -4.43 -14.34 17.16
C ILE A 150 -4.36 -15.55 16.21
N ALA A 151 -3.17 -16.05 15.92
CA ALA A 151 -2.99 -17.18 15.01
C ALA A 151 -3.58 -18.48 15.57
N ASN A 152 -3.56 -18.67 16.90
CA ASN A 152 -3.99 -19.90 17.57
C ASN A 152 -5.40 -19.83 18.17
N ASP A 153 -6.06 -18.67 18.12
CA ASP A 153 -7.41 -18.47 18.65
C ASP A 153 -8.38 -18.11 17.51
N ARG A 154 -9.22 -19.08 17.16
CA ARG A 154 -10.25 -18.93 16.12
C ARG A 154 -11.20 -17.79 16.41
N VAL A 155 -11.73 -17.74 17.63
CA VAL A 155 -12.74 -16.74 18.01
C VAL A 155 -12.14 -15.35 17.90
N LEU A 156 -10.91 -15.18 18.40
CA LEU A 156 -10.19 -13.92 18.30
C LEU A 156 -9.93 -13.54 16.84
N TYR A 157 -9.40 -14.44 16.01
CA TYR A 157 -9.12 -14.15 14.60
C TYR A 157 -10.38 -13.77 13.82
N GLU A 158 -11.44 -14.57 13.94
CA GLU A 158 -12.70 -14.31 13.24
C GLU A 158 -13.36 -13.01 13.72
N SER A 159 -13.22 -12.66 15.02
CA SER A 159 -13.70 -11.37 15.53
C SER A 159 -13.01 -10.17 14.86
N MET A 160 -11.73 -10.28 14.49
CA MET A 160 -10.98 -9.22 13.80
C MET A 160 -11.37 -9.08 12.32
N LEU A 161 -12.13 -10.03 11.78
CA LEU A 161 -12.68 -10.03 10.41
C LEU A 161 -14.19 -9.80 10.35
N ALA A 162 -14.87 -9.66 11.49
CA ALA A 162 -16.33 -9.48 11.57
C ALA A 162 -16.83 -8.32 10.69
N TRP A 163 -16.02 -7.25 10.59
CA TRP A 163 -16.28 -6.07 9.76
C TRP A 163 -16.59 -6.39 8.29
N LYS A 164 -16.13 -7.53 7.75
CA LYS A 164 -16.45 -7.94 6.37
C LYS A 164 -17.95 -8.17 6.15
N LYS A 165 -18.72 -8.42 7.21
CA LYS A 165 -20.18 -8.62 7.18
C LYS A 165 -20.98 -7.43 7.69
N GLU A 166 -20.30 -6.41 8.20
CA GLU A 166 -20.93 -5.22 8.82
C GLU A 166 -20.93 -4.03 7.86
N GLN A 167 -21.72 -3.00 8.14
CA GLN A 167 -21.61 -1.74 7.40
C GLN A 167 -20.26 -1.08 7.68
N PHE A 168 -19.64 -0.51 6.64
CA PHE A 168 -18.41 0.23 6.84
C PHE A 168 -18.70 1.58 7.51
N PRO A 169 -17.84 2.03 8.43
CA PRO A 169 -17.97 3.35 9.01
C PRO A 169 -17.73 4.42 7.93
N GLU A 170 -18.41 5.57 8.05
CA GLU A 170 -18.35 6.67 7.06
C GLU A 170 -16.92 7.08 6.72
N ARG A 171 -16.04 7.16 7.72
CA ARG A 171 -14.61 7.46 7.55
C ARG A 171 -13.89 6.50 6.60
N PHE A 172 -14.28 5.22 6.58
CA PHE A 172 -13.69 4.22 5.70
C PHE A 172 -14.33 4.28 4.30
N GLU A 173 -15.64 4.49 4.22
CA GLU A 173 -16.33 4.74 2.95
C GLU A 173 -15.76 5.95 2.19
N GLU A 174 -15.35 7.01 2.91
CA GLU A 174 -14.65 8.15 2.30
C GLU A 174 -13.34 7.72 1.63
N ILE A 175 -12.54 6.89 2.31
CA ILE A 175 -11.30 6.34 1.77
C ILE A 175 -11.56 5.54 0.48
N LEU A 176 -12.57 4.66 0.50
CA LEU A 176 -12.97 3.88 -0.67
C LEU A 176 -13.49 4.78 -1.81
N GLY A 177 -14.14 5.89 -1.46
CA GLY A 177 -14.64 6.89 -2.40
C GLY A 177 -13.55 7.45 -3.32
N TYR A 178 -12.32 7.61 -2.82
CA TYR A 178 -11.21 8.16 -3.60
C TYR A 178 -10.78 7.27 -4.79
N GLY A 179 -10.97 5.95 -4.70
CA GLY A 179 -10.63 5.02 -5.79
C GLY A 179 -11.78 4.62 -6.70
N LYS A 180 -13.01 5.12 -6.45
CA LYS A 180 -14.15 4.96 -7.37
C LYS A 180 -13.91 5.63 -8.73
N LEU A 181 -13.07 6.67 -8.76
CA LEU A 181 -12.69 7.38 -9.96
C LEU A 181 -11.17 7.49 -10.03
N HIS A 182 -10.58 7.09 -11.15
CA HIS A 182 -9.14 7.15 -11.39
C HIS A 182 -8.58 8.56 -11.13
N GLU A 183 -7.41 8.67 -10.53
CA GLU A 183 -6.79 9.94 -10.12
C GLU A 183 -6.63 10.91 -11.30
N ALA A 184 -6.21 10.40 -12.46
CA ALA A 184 -6.19 11.13 -13.72
C ALA A 184 -7.52 11.82 -14.06
N CYS A 185 -8.65 11.14 -13.90
CA CYS A 185 -9.98 11.71 -14.16
C CYS A 185 -10.36 12.76 -13.11
N ARG A 186 -10.01 12.54 -11.84
CA ARG A 186 -10.24 13.50 -10.75
C ARG A 186 -9.45 14.79 -10.99
N ILE A 187 -8.20 14.65 -11.44
CA ILE A 187 -7.35 15.77 -11.86
C ILE A 187 -8.00 16.48 -13.05
N ALA A 188 -8.33 15.76 -14.13
CA ALA A 188 -8.94 16.35 -15.33
C ALA A 188 -10.20 17.18 -15.01
N LYS A 189 -11.13 16.63 -14.22
CA LYS A 189 -12.37 17.33 -13.80
C LYS A 189 -12.11 18.61 -13.01
N ARG A 190 -11.06 18.64 -12.18
CA ARG A 190 -10.66 19.88 -11.48
C ARG A 190 -10.10 20.92 -12.44
N MET A 191 -9.45 20.48 -13.51
CA MET A 191 -8.72 21.31 -14.46
C MET A 191 -9.57 21.82 -15.64
N GLU A 192 -10.74 21.25 -15.87
CA GLU A 192 -11.71 21.73 -16.88
C GLU A 192 -12.39 23.06 -16.50
N LYS A 193 -12.21 23.56 -15.27
CA LYS A 193 -12.79 24.85 -14.87
C LYS A 193 -12.16 26.01 -15.67
N PRO A 194 -12.96 26.81 -16.41
CA PRO A 194 -12.50 27.71 -17.47
C PRO A 194 -11.71 28.95 -17.03
N SER A 195 -11.34 29.08 -15.75
CA SER A 195 -10.82 30.32 -15.17
C SER A 195 -9.30 30.43 -15.08
N ARG A 196 -8.51 29.51 -15.68
CA ARG A 196 -7.03 29.57 -15.58
C ARG A 196 -6.38 30.08 -16.86
N THR A 197 -5.68 31.20 -16.73
CA THR A 197 -4.88 31.87 -17.76
C THR A 197 -3.43 31.38 -17.84
N GLN A 198 -2.97 30.53 -16.90
CA GLN A 198 -1.62 29.94 -16.92
C GLN A 198 -1.62 28.40 -16.69
N PRO A 199 -0.63 27.66 -17.25
CA PRO A 199 -0.37 26.26 -16.94
C PRO A 199 -0.18 26.04 -15.43
N GLY A 200 -0.93 25.12 -14.83
CA GLY A 200 -0.67 24.75 -13.44
C GLY A 200 0.61 23.91 -13.30
N ALA A 201 1.23 23.89 -12.14
CA ALA A 201 2.29 22.95 -11.77
C ALA A 201 1.76 21.94 -10.76
N ILE A 202 1.89 20.64 -11.06
CA ILE A 202 1.41 19.55 -10.19
C ILE A 202 2.63 18.81 -9.63
N ARG A 203 2.64 18.59 -8.31
CA ARG A 203 3.63 17.75 -7.64
C ARG A 203 3.03 16.38 -7.34
N PHE A 204 3.68 15.33 -7.85
CA PHE A 204 3.39 13.95 -7.46
C PHE A 204 4.37 13.51 -6.38
N ILE A 205 3.85 13.07 -5.23
CA ILE A 205 4.63 12.42 -4.17
C ILE A 205 4.01 11.04 -3.98
N LEU A 206 4.49 10.11 -4.80
CA LEU A 206 4.06 8.72 -4.87
C LEU A 206 5.21 7.80 -4.43
N SER A 207 4.87 6.64 -3.90
CA SER A 207 5.82 5.57 -3.56
C SER A 207 6.53 5.02 -4.80
N THR A 208 7.74 4.49 -4.62
CA THR A 208 8.59 3.97 -5.71
C THR A 208 7.99 2.77 -6.45
N THR A 209 7.03 2.05 -5.84
CA THR A 209 6.35 0.88 -6.41
C THR A 209 5.36 1.26 -7.54
N GLU A 210 4.81 2.47 -7.51
CA GLU A 210 3.79 2.96 -8.46
C GLU A 210 4.37 3.20 -9.86
N TYR A 211 5.68 3.49 -9.97
CA TYR A 211 6.31 3.76 -11.26
C TYR A 211 6.48 2.49 -12.13
N ASN A 212 6.60 1.31 -11.51
CA ASN A 212 6.93 0.07 -12.21
C ASN A 212 5.70 -0.73 -12.70
N HIS A 213 4.50 -0.47 -12.19
CA HIS A 213 3.27 -1.21 -12.56
C HIS A 213 2.42 -0.51 -13.63
N GLY A 214 3.00 0.41 -14.40
CA GLY A 214 2.25 1.07 -15.47
C GLY A 214 1.26 2.14 -14.98
N ILE A 215 1.34 2.57 -13.71
CA ILE A 215 0.78 3.86 -13.26
C ILE A 215 1.71 5.01 -13.74
N THR A 216 2.23 4.87 -14.95
CA THR A 216 2.57 6.05 -15.73
C THR A 216 1.24 6.52 -16.31
N PRO A 217 0.91 7.82 -16.18
CA PRO A 217 -0.25 8.33 -16.89
C PRO A 217 -0.08 7.92 -18.35
N THR A 218 -1.14 7.37 -18.96
CA THR A 218 -1.07 6.87 -20.34
C THR A 218 -0.33 7.88 -21.21
N ALA A 219 0.41 7.43 -22.23
CA ALA A 219 1.12 8.35 -23.12
C ALA A 219 0.18 9.44 -23.70
N GLU A 220 -1.13 9.22 -23.71
CA GLU A 220 -2.17 10.23 -23.96
C GLU A 220 -2.40 11.21 -22.82
N PHE A 221 -2.49 10.79 -21.56
CA PHE A 221 -2.53 11.70 -20.41
C PHE A 221 -1.24 12.53 -20.30
N GLN A 222 -0.06 11.93 -20.48
CA GLN A 222 1.20 12.69 -20.54
C GLN A 222 1.24 13.66 -21.73
N ARG A 223 0.72 13.27 -22.91
CA ARG A 223 0.60 14.19 -24.07
C ARG A 223 -0.45 15.28 -23.88
N ALA A 224 -1.55 15.01 -23.17
CA ALA A 224 -2.59 15.99 -22.86
C ALA A 224 -2.13 16.94 -21.74
N ALA A 225 -1.42 16.42 -20.74
CA ALA A 225 -0.77 17.19 -19.69
C ALA A 225 0.36 18.07 -20.26
N ASN A 226 1.26 17.53 -21.09
CA ASN A 226 2.37 18.32 -21.64
C ASN A 226 1.92 19.45 -22.60
N ARG A 227 0.68 19.43 -23.11
CA ARG A 227 0.11 20.56 -23.87
C ARG A 227 -0.38 21.72 -22.98
N LYS A 228 -0.57 21.49 -21.67
CA LYS A 228 -1.12 22.46 -20.71
C LYS A 228 -0.32 22.59 -19.40
N PHE A 229 0.80 21.88 -19.21
CA PHE A 229 1.48 21.72 -17.90
C PHE A 229 3.02 21.61 -18.00
N SER A 230 3.71 21.98 -16.91
CA SER A 230 5.09 21.57 -16.61
C SER A 230 5.06 20.58 -15.45
N VAL A 231 5.24 19.28 -15.74
CA VAL A 231 5.34 18.24 -14.71
C VAL A 231 6.77 18.25 -14.16
N ARG A 232 6.95 18.57 -12.87
CA ARG A 232 8.25 18.47 -12.19
C ARG A 232 8.18 17.42 -11.09
N THR A 233 8.86 16.29 -11.29
CA THR A 233 9.13 15.30 -10.24
C THR A 233 10.29 15.80 -9.38
N THR A 234 10.02 16.17 -8.12
CA THR A 234 11.06 16.66 -7.20
C THR A 234 11.50 15.53 -6.26
N GLU A 235 12.71 15.00 -6.52
CA GLU A 235 13.59 14.27 -5.60
C GLU A 235 12.95 13.13 -4.76
N VAL A 236 12.99 11.91 -5.30
CA VAL A 236 13.25 10.70 -4.50
C VAL A 236 14.77 10.55 -4.47
N LEU A 237 15.43 11.06 -3.43
CA LEU A 237 16.85 10.83 -3.21
C LEU A 237 17.01 9.44 -2.56
N VAL A 238 17.31 8.42 -3.38
CA VAL A 238 18.52 7.57 -3.31
C VAL A 238 18.39 6.43 -4.34
N ALA A 239 19.30 6.51 -5.33
CA ALA A 239 19.89 5.43 -6.15
C ALA A 239 18.99 4.56 -7.05
N THR A 240 19.29 4.33 -8.32
CA THR A 240 20.28 4.85 -9.28
C THR A 240 19.88 4.21 -10.61
N GLN A 241 19.73 4.98 -11.67
CA GLN A 241 20.46 4.74 -12.92
C GLN A 241 20.73 3.28 -13.32
N LEU A 242 19.71 2.47 -13.50
CA LEU A 242 19.76 1.26 -14.32
C LEU A 242 18.34 1.05 -14.86
N LEU A 243 18.24 0.83 -16.18
CA LEU A 243 17.02 0.52 -16.96
C LEU A 243 16.38 1.64 -17.79
N GLN A 244 17.17 2.63 -18.24
CA GLN A 244 16.96 3.18 -19.60
C GLN A 244 17.57 2.30 -20.71
N SER A 245 17.90 1.03 -20.43
CA SER A 245 18.59 0.12 -21.38
C SER A 245 18.04 -1.31 -21.51
N VAL A 246 16.92 -1.70 -20.88
CA VAL A 246 16.33 -3.05 -21.11
C VAL A 246 14.95 -3.02 -21.81
N LEU A 247 14.47 -1.83 -22.17
CA LEU A 247 13.25 -1.65 -22.97
C LEU A 247 13.46 -1.88 -24.49
N ARG A 248 14.29 -2.86 -24.89
CA ARG A 248 14.47 -3.23 -26.30
C ARG A 248 14.64 -4.73 -26.63
N LYS A 249 14.46 -5.67 -25.69
CA LYS A 249 14.72 -7.10 -26.01
C LYS A 249 13.67 -8.16 -25.65
N PHE A 250 12.49 -7.82 -25.13
CA PHE A 250 11.54 -8.88 -24.70
C PHE A 250 10.08 -8.74 -25.17
N LEU A 251 9.79 -7.92 -26.17
CA LEU A 251 8.42 -7.84 -26.75
C LEU A 251 8.31 -8.19 -28.25
N PHE A 252 9.37 -8.71 -28.86
CA PHE A 252 9.26 -9.40 -30.15
C PHE A 252 10.23 -10.58 -30.19
N SER A 253 9.77 -11.75 -29.77
CA SER A 253 10.26 -13.02 -30.30
C SER A 253 9.06 -13.72 -30.94
N LYS A 254 9.12 -13.89 -32.26
CA LYS A 254 8.76 -15.18 -32.82
C LYS A 254 9.78 -16.21 -32.35
#